data_AF-G3V5A5-F1
#
_entry.id   AF-G3V5A5-F1
#
_cell.length_a   1.000
_cell.length_b   1.000
_cell.length_c   1.000
_cell.angle_alpha   90.00
_cell.angle_beta   90.00
_cell.angle_gamma   90.00
#
_symmetry.space_group_name_H-M   'P 1'
#
loop_
_entity.id
_entity.type
_entity.pdbx_description
1 polymer ?
#
loop_
_entity_poly.entity_id
_entity_poly.type
_entity_poly.pdbx_seq_one_letter_code
_entity_poly.pdbx_strand_id
1 'polypeptide(L)'
;MASGDFCSPGEGMEILQQVCSKQLPPCNLSKEDLLQNPYFSKLLLNLSQHVDESGLSLTLAKEQAQAWKEVRLHKTTWLRSEILHRVIQELLVDYYVKIQDTNVTSEDKKFHETLEQRLLVTELMRLLGPSQEREIPPLLGLEKADLLELMPLSEDFVWMRARLQQEVEEQLKKKCFTLLCYYDPNS
;
A
#
# COMPACT_ATOMS: atom_id res chain seq x y z
N MET A 1 34.94 -19.21 -44.86
CA MET A 1 34.94 -17.88 -45.50
C MET A 1 33.52 -17.59 -45.94
N ALA A 2 32.83 -16.69 -45.23
CA ALA A 2 31.53 -16.15 -45.64
C ALA A 2 31.67 -14.63 -45.57
N SER A 3 31.68 -14.03 -46.75
CA SER A 3 31.71 -12.60 -47.01
C SER A 3 30.28 -12.15 -47.30
N GLY A 4 29.94 -10.92 -46.89
CA GLY A 4 28.66 -10.25 -47.17
C GLY A 4 27.85 -10.02 -45.88
N ASP A 5 27.36 -8.83 -45.55
CA ASP A 5 27.38 -7.56 -46.25
C ASP A 5 27.28 -6.41 -45.24
N PHE A 6 27.94 -5.34 -45.63
CA PHE A 6 27.92 -3.97 -45.16
C PHE A 6 26.70 -3.54 -44.32
N CYS A 7 26.94 -3.21 -43.05
CA CYS A 7 26.26 -2.04 -42.50
C CYS A 7 26.75 -0.82 -43.30
N SER A 8 25.86 -0.22 -44.08
CA SER A 8 26.06 1.11 -44.64
C SER A 8 26.53 2.07 -43.52
N PRO A 9 27.58 2.89 -43.71
CA PRO A 9 28.12 3.73 -42.64
C PRO A 9 27.16 4.82 -42.14
N GLY A 10 25.99 4.99 -42.79
CA GLY A 10 25.01 6.05 -42.51
C GLY A 10 23.84 5.61 -41.63
N GLU A 11 23.23 4.44 -41.88
CA GLU A 11 21.95 4.07 -41.23
C GLU A 11 22.13 3.68 -39.76
N GLY A 12 23.23 3.00 -39.41
CA GLY A 12 23.52 2.65 -38.01
C GLY A 12 23.86 3.86 -37.13
N MET A 13 24.34 4.96 -37.74
CA MET A 13 24.80 6.16 -37.03
C MET A 13 23.65 7.09 -36.63
N GLU A 14 22.60 7.17 -37.45
CA GLU A 14 21.38 7.90 -37.11
C GLU A 14 20.61 7.23 -35.96
N ILE A 15 20.52 5.89 -36.01
CA ILE A 15 19.94 5.08 -34.93
C ILE A 15 20.74 5.26 -33.64
N LEU A 16 22.08 5.23 -33.73
CA LEU A 16 22.97 5.46 -32.60
C LEU A 16 22.82 6.84 -31.98
N GLN A 17 22.74 7.89 -32.79
CA GLN A 17 22.57 9.25 -32.30
C GLN A 17 21.23 9.41 -31.59
N GLN A 18 20.16 8.83 -32.13
CA GLN A 18 18.83 8.85 -31.53
C GLN A 18 18.79 8.05 -30.21
N VAL A 19 19.44 6.89 -30.18
CA VAL A 19 19.54 6.03 -29.00
C VAL A 19 20.40 6.66 -27.90
N CYS A 20 21.56 7.21 -28.23
CA CYS A 20 22.43 7.90 -27.27
C CYS A 20 21.74 9.13 -26.67
N SER A 21 20.98 9.88 -27.48
CA SER A 21 20.25 11.06 -27.00
C SER A 21 19.09 10.75 -26.05
N LYS A 22 18.53 9.53 -26.10
CA LYS A 22 17.35 9.13 -25.30
C LYS A 22 17.67 8.18 -24.15
N GLN A 23 18.61 7.26 -24.36
CA GLN A 23 18.90 6.14 -23.43
C GLN A 23 20.21 6.29 -22.68
N LEU A 24 21.10 7.18 -23.12
CA LEU A 24 22.40 7.41 -22.48
C LEU A 24 22.58 8.90 -22.18
N PRO A 25 21.78 9.48 -21.26
CA PRO A 25 21.81 10.91 -20.93
C PRO A 25 23.19 11.49 -20.57
N PRO A 26 24.16 10.77 -19.96
CA PRO A 26 25.48 11.34 -19.71
C PRO A 26 26.37 11.45 -20.96
N CYS A 27 25.98 10.88 -22.10
CA CYS A 27 26.79 10.83 -23.31
C CYS A 27 26.41 11.94 -24.29
N ASN A 28 26.95 13.15 -24.09
CA ASN A 28 26.92 14.22 -25.11
C ASN A 28 27.89 13.88 -26.25
N LEU A 29 27.44 13.09 -27.22
CA LEU A 29 28.26 12.61 -28.33
C LEU A 29 27.98 13.39 -29.61
N SER A 30 29.03 13.90 -30.24
CA SER A 30 28.95 14.45 -31.60
C SER A 30 29.00 13.33 -32.65
N LYS A 31 28.57 13.62 -33.89
CA LYS A 31 28.64 12.63 -34.99
C LYS A 31 30.09 12.29 -35.32
N GLU A 32 30.98 13.26 -35.16
CA GLU A 32 32.41 13.18 -35.41
C GLU A 32 33.10 12.24 -34.42
N ASP A 33 32.70 12.25 -33.14
CA ASP A 33 33.26 11.35 -32.12
C ASP A 33 32.97 9.87 -32.41
N LEU A 34 31.77 9.59 -32.91
CA LEU A 34 31.33 8.25 -33.31
C LEU A 34 32.03 7.76 -34.57
N LEU A 35 32.31 8.66 -35.52
CA LEU A 35 33.02 8.34 -36.77
C LEU A 35 34.50 8.03 -36.52
N GLN A 36 35.14 8.72 -35.58
CA GLN A 36 36.54 8.49 -35.23
C GLN A 36 36.74 7.21 -34.39
N ASN A 37 35.68 6.69 -33.75
CA ASN A 37 35.78 5.56 -32.82
C ASN A 37 34.72 4.46 -33.08
N PRO A 38 34.91 3.62 -34.11
CA PRO A 38 33.91 2.62 -34.53
C PRO A 38 33.72 1.46 -33.51
N TYR A 39 34.70 1.16 -32.67
CA TYR A 39 34.54 0.17 -31.60
C TYR A 39 33.72 0.72 -30.42
N PHE A 40 33.84 2.03 -30.17
CA PHE A 40 33.06 2.71 -29.14
C PHE A 40 31.58 2.80 -29.55
N SER A 41 31.29 3.13 -30.81
CA SER A 41 29.92 3.13 -31.33
C SER A 41 29.25 1.74 -31.24
N LYS A 42 29.99 0.67 -31.53
CA LYS A 42 29.53 -0.72 -31.33
C LYS A 42 29.25 -1.04 -29.86
N LEU A 43 30.07 -0.56 -28.93
CA LEU A 43 29.86 -0.75 -27.50
C LEU A 43 28.57 -0.05 -27.03
N LEU A 44 28.34 1.19 -27.47
CA LEU A 44 27.13 1.95 -27.11
C LEU A 44 25.85 1.30 -27.66
N LEU A 45 25.89 0.78 -28.90
CA LEU A 45 24.79 -0.02 -29.44
C LEU A 45 24.48 -1.24 -28.57
N ASN A 46 25.51 -1.98 -28.15
CA ASN A 46 25.30 -3.15 -27.29
C ASN A 46 24.77 -2.74 -25.91
N LEU A 47 25.26 -1.65 -25.34
CA LEU A 47 24.80 -1.11 -24.05
C LEU A 47 23.33 -0.69 -24.08
N SER A 48 22.89 -0.05 -25.16
CA SER A 48 21.48 0.36 -25.32
C SER A 48 20.49 -0.81 -25.35
N GLN A 49 20.95 -2.02 -25.68
CA GLN A 49 20.10 -3.21 -25.63
C GLN A 49 19.85 -3.70 -24.19
N HIS A 50 20.62 -3.20 -23.23
CA HIS A 50 20.60 -3.65 -21.84
C HIS A 50 20.20 -2.56 -20.85
N VAL A 51 20.05 -1.30 -21.27
CA VAL A 51 19.86 -0.14 -20.42
C VAL A 51 18.64 0.69 -20.86
N ASP A 52 17.90 1.24 -19.90
CA ASP A 52 16.73 2.10 -20.16
C ASP A 52 17.08 3.60 -20.20
N GLU A 53 16.06 4.45 -20.42
CA GLU A 53 16.22 5.91 -20.51
C GLU A 53 16.81 6.56 -19.26
N SER A 54 16.73 5.90 -18.11
CA SER A 54 17.28 6.39 -16.85
C SER A 54 18.73 5.93 -16.60
N GLY A 55 19.29 5.11 -17.48
CA GLY A 55 20.62 4.51 -17.28
C GLY A 55 20.59 3.24 -16.41
N LEU A 56 19.42 2.71 -16.07
CA LEU A 56 19.28 1.46 -15.32
C LEU A 56 19.32 0.27 -16.27
N SER A 57 19.86 -0.86 -15.81
CA SER A 57 19.73 -2.09 -16.60
C SER A 57 18.26 -2.48 -16.72
N LEU A 58 17.86 -3.05 -17.86
CA LEU A 58 16.47 -3.47 -18.10
C LEU A 58 15.97 -4.48 -17.05
N THR A 59 16.87 -5.28 -16.48
CA THR A 59 16.55 -6.20 -15.38
C THR A 59 16.25 -5.43 -14.10
N LEU A 60 17.11 -4.48 -13.71
CA LEU A 60 16.96 -3.69 -12.51
C LEU A 60 15.75 -2.75 -12.60
N ALA A 61 15.49 -2.15 -13.76
CA ALA A 61 14.31 -1.33 -14.01
C ALA A 61 13.00 -2.13 -13.81
N LYS A 62 12.97 -3.39 -14.25
CA LYS A 62 11.83 -4.30 -14.04
C LYS A 62 11.67 -4.65 -12.56
N GLU A 63 12.75 -5.01 -11.88
CA GLU A 63 12.74 -5.33 -10.44
C GLU A 63 12.28 -4.13 -9.61
N GLN A 64 12.78 -2.92 -9.92
CA GLN A 64 12.38 -1.69 -9.29
C GLN A 64 10.89 -1.39 -9.52
N ALA A 65 10.39 -1.52 -10.75
CA ALA A 65 8.98 -1.32 -11.05
C ALA A 65 8.08 -2.31 -10.28
N GLN A 66 8.52 -3.57 -10.17
CA GLN A 66 7.82 -4.60 -9.39
C GLN A 66 7.83 -4.27 -7.89
N ALA A 67 8.99 -3.90 -7.32
CA ALA A 67 9.09 -3.49 -5.93
C ALA A 67 8.22 -2.28 -5.61
N TRP A 68 8.17 -1.27 -6.49
CA TRP A 68 7.28 -0.12 -6.34
C TRP A 68 5.80 -0.49 -6.37
N LYS A 69 5.43 -1.44 -7.23
CA LYS A 69 4.06 -1.97 -7.29
C LYS A 69 3.70 -2.69 -5.99
N GLU A 70 4.60 -3.49 -5.46
CA GLU A 70 4.40 -4.20 -4.18
C GLU A 70 4.29 -3.22 -3.01
N VAL A 71 5.18 -2.24 -2.90
CA VAL A 71 5.10 -1.20 -1.86
C VAL A 71 3.79 -0.44 -1.94
N ARG A 72 3.35 -0.07 -3.16
CA ARG A 72 2.07 0.62 -3.36
C ARG A 72 0.89 -0.24 -2.93
N LEU A 73 0.92 -1.54 -3.25
CA LEU A 73 -0.10 -2.49 -2.82
C LEU A 73 -0.15 -2.61 -1.30
N HIS A 74 1.00 -2.85 -0.65
CA HIS A 74 1.09 -2.96 0.81
C HIS A 74 0.63 -1.68 1.50
N LYS A 75 1.09 -0.50 1.03
CA LYS A 75 0.66 0.79 1.56
C LYS A 75 -0.86 0.97 1.43
N THR A 76 -1.44 0.61 0.28
CA THR A 76 -2.89 0.74 0.06
C THR A 76 -3.68 -0.19 0.96
N THR A 77 -3.26 -1.45 1.09
CA THR A 77 -3.90 -2.43 1.96
C THR A 77 -3.82 -2.00 3.43
N TRP A 78 -2.64 -1.55 3.89
CA TRP A 78 -2.45 -1.05 5.23
C TRP A 78 -3.29 0.20 5.51
N LEU A 79 -3.31 1.17 4.60
CA LEU A 79 -4.13 2.39 4.74
C LEU A 79 -5.62 2.06 4.83
N ARG A 80 -6.11 1.09 4.04
CA ARG A 80 -7.51 0.64 4.12
C ARG A 80 -7.83 0.10 5.51
N SER A 81 -6.99 -0.77 6.08
CA SER A 81 -7.20 -1.26 7.44
C SER A 81 -7.08 -0.18 8.51
N GLU A 82 -6.12 0.74 8.35
CA GLU A 82 -5.87 1.83 9.29
C GLU A 82 -7.06 2.82 9.33
N ILE A 83 -7.60 3.19 8.17
CA ILE A 83 -8.78 4.06 8.08
C ILE A 83 -9.97 3.42 8.78
N LEU A 84 -10.23 2.13 8.53
CA LEU A 84 -11.32 1.41 9.18
C LEU A 84 -11.14 1.37 10.70
N HIS A 85 -9.93 1.04 11.18
CA HIS A 85 -9.64 1.02 12.61
C HIS A 85 -9.86 2.39 13.26
N ARG A 86 -9.37 3.47 12.64
CA ARG A 86 -9.59 4.84 13.13
C ARG A 86 -11.05 5.23 13.19
N VAL A 87 -11.83 4.93 12.16
CA VAL A 87 -13.27 5.24 12.15
C VAL A 87 -13.99 4.48 13.27
N ILE A 88 -13.61 3.23 13.54
CA ILE A 88 -14.18 2.44 14.65
C ILE A 88 -13.81 3.08 16.01
N GLN A 89 -12.57 3.50 16.20
CA GLN A 89 -12.13 4.18 17.43
C GLN A 89 -12.85 5.52 17.63
N GLU A 90 -13.01 6.31 16.57
CA GLU A 90 -13.77 7.56 16.62
C GLU A 90 -15.24 7.31 16.97
N LEU A 91 -15.87 6.28 16.37
CA LEU A 91 -17.23 5.87 16.71
C LEU A 91 -17.35 5.50 18.19
N LEU A 92 -16.41 4.75 18.75
CA LEU A 92 -16.43 4.41 20.19
C LEU A 92 -16.42 5.66 21.06
N VAL A 93 -15.56 6.64 20.75
CA VAL A 93 -15.52 7.91 21.48
C VAL A 93 -16.81 8.70 21.33
N ASP A 94 -17.35 8.79 20.11
CA ASP A 94 -18.62 9.47 19.84
C ASP A 94 -19.77 8.86 20.63
N TYR A 95 -19.85 7.53 20.68
CA TYR A 95 -20.88 6.82 21.44
C TYR A 95 -20.66 6.96 22.95
N TYR A 96 -19.41 6.94 23.44
CA TYR A 96 -19.11 7.18 24.85
C TYR A 96 -19.62 8.56 25.31
N VAL A 97 -19.38 9.61 24.51
CA VAL A 97 -19.90 10.96 24.79
C VAL A 97 -21.43 10.96 24.75
N LYS A 98 -22.04 10.38 23.71
CA LYS A 98 -23.50 10.29 23.58
C LYS A 98 -24.13 9.59 24.78
N ILE A 99 -23.57 8.46 25.24
CA ILE A 99 -24.12 7.66 26.35
C ILE A 99 -24.17 8.44 27.67
N GLN A 100 -23.30 9.45 27.85
CA GLN A 100 -23.37 10.37 28.99
C GLN A 100 -24.54 11.36 28.90
N ASP A 101 -25.05 11.62 27.70
CA ASP A 101 -26.25 12.42 27.47
C ASP A 101 -27.53 11.60 27.72
N THR A 102 -28.60 12.26 28.19
CA THR A 102 -29.83 11.60 28.65
C THR A 102 -30.69 10.98 27.53
N ASN A 103 -30.31 11.17 26.26
CA ASN A 103 -31.14 10.86 25.08
C ASN A 103 -30.79 9.54 24.38
N VAL A 104 -29.98 8.67 24.98
CA VAL A 104 -29.48 7.46 24.31
C VAL A 104 -30.39 6.25 24.51
N THR A 105 -30.64 5.52 23.43
CA THR A 105 -31.46 4.31 23.44
C THR A 105 -30.74 3.13 24.11
N SER A 106 -31.49 2.15 24.61
CA SER A 106 -30.89 0.91 25.13
C SER A 106 -30.12 0.14 24.05
N GLU A 107 -30.54 0.25 22.79
CA GLU A 107 -29.87 -0.37 21.64
C GLU A 107 -28.49 0.25 21.38
N ASP A 108 -28.35 1.57 21.52
CA ASP A 108 -27.08 2.27 21.36
C ASP A 108 -26.05 1.87 22.42
N LYS A 109 -26.50 1.69 23.67
CA LYS A 109 -25.66 1.20 24.77
C LYS A 109 -25.17 -0.21 24.49
N LYS A 110 -26.10 -1.10 24.11
CA LYS A 110 -25.78 -2.48 23.74
C LYS A 110 -24.80 -2.55 22.56
N PHE A 111 -24.98 -1.70 21.55
CA PHE A 111 -24.09 -1.59 20.40
C PHE A 111 -22.66 -1.19 20.83
N HIS A 112 -22.54 -0.12 21.63
CA HIS A 112 -21.25 0.35 22.14
C HIS A 112 -20.53 -0.72 22.97
N GLU A 113 -21.21 -1.30 23.96
CA GLU A 113 -20.65 -2.34 24.83
C GLU A 113 -20.17 -3.57 24.03
N THR A 114 -20.99 -4.04 23.08
CA THR A 114 -20.64 -5.19 22.24
C THR A 114 -19.43 -4.90 21.34
N LEU A 115 -19.35 -3.68 20.80
CA LEU A 115 -18.24 -3.24 19.96
C LEU A 115 -16.94 -3.11 20.76
N GLU A 116 -17.01 -2.47 21.92
CA GLU A 116 -15.89 -2.29 22.85
C GLU A 116 -15.33 -3.64 23.32
N GLN A 117 -16.22 -4.53 23.79
CA GLN A 117 -15.87 -5.87 24.24
C GLN A 117 -15.19 -6.69 23.12
N ARG A 118 -15.75 -6.63 21.89
CA ARG A 118 -15.17 -7.35 20.75
C ARG A 118 -13.79 -6.82 20.36
N LEU A 119 -13.63 -5.50 20.38
CA LEU A 119 -12.36 -4.85 20.04
C LEU A 119 -11.29 -5.19 21.08
N LEU A 120 -11.63 -5.07 22.37
CA LEU A 120 -10.74 -5.39 23.48
C LEU A 120 -10.24 -6.83 23.41
N VAL A 121 -11.13 -7.81 23.25
CA VAL A 121 -10.71 -9.22 23.15
C VAL A 121 -9.83 -9.45 21.93
N THR A 122 -10.12 -8.81 20.80
CA THR A 122 -9.28 -8.93 19.60
C THR A 122 -7.87 -8.37 19.85
N GLU A 123 -7.75 -7.25 20.56
CA GLU A 123 -6.47 -6.66 20.92
C GLU A 123 -5.69 -7.51 21.92
N LEU A 124 -6.37 -8.04 22.95
CA LEU A 124 -5.78 -8.95 23.93
C LEU A 124 -5.32 -10.26 23.28
N MET A 125 -6.11 -10.83 22.37
CA MET A 125 -5.71 -12.01 21.59
C MET A 125 -4.46 -11.76 20.75
N ARG A 126 -4.31 -10.55 20.19
CA ARG A 126 -3.10 -10.13 19.45
C ARG A 126 -1.90 -10.01 20.38
N LEU A 127 -2.07 -9.43 21.58
CA LEU A 127 -1.01 -9.26 22.58
C LEU A 127 -0.51 -10.61 23.13
N LEU A 128 -1.41 -11.59 23.29
CA LEU A 128 -1.02 -12.96 23.67
C LEU A 128 -0.19 -13.68 22.59
N GLY A 129 -0.17 -13.18 21.34
CA GLY A 129 0.68 -13.68 20.26
C GLY A 129 0.33 -15.10 19.77
N PRO A 130 1.01 -15.59 18.71
CA PRO A 130 1.01 -17.01 18.42
C PRO A 130 1.65 -17.72 19.62
N SER A 131 1.02 -18.83 20.05
CA SER A 131 1.54 -19.70 21.11
C SER A 131 2.84 -20.34 20.63
N GLN A 132 3.93 -19.57 20.58
CA GLN A 132 5.25 -20.17 20.69
C GLN A 132 5.27 -20.86 22.05
N GLU A 133 5.83 -22.05 22.07
CA GLU A 133 6.19 -22.83 23.27
C GLU A 133 7.03 -21.93 24.20
N ARG A 134 6.37 -21.03 24.93
CA ARG A 134 7.00 -20.19 25.92
C ARG A 134 7.03 -21.03 27.18
N GLU A 135 8.22 -21.41 27.59
CA GLU A 135 8.50 -21.96 28.92
C GLU A 135 8.05 -21.03 30.06
N ILE A 136 7.70 -19.78 29.73
CA ILE A 136 7.28 -18.75 30.66
C ILE A 136 5.77 -18.50 30.48
N PRO A 137 4.93 -18.84 31.47
CA PRO A 137 3.52 -18.54 31.43
C PRO A 137 3.29 -17.02 31.37
N PRO A 138 2.18 -16.57 30.75
CA PRO A 138 1.82 -15.15 30.75
C PRO A 138 1.79 -14.61 32.18
N LEU A 139 2.25 -13.38 32.39
CA LEU A 139 2.39 -12.72 33.70
C LEU A 139 1.13 -12.76 34.58
N LEU A 140 -0.05 -12.84 33.95
CA LEU A 140 -1.36 -12.89 34.61
C LEU A 140 -2.04 -14.27 34.51
N GLY A 141 -1.36 -15.28 33.97
CA GLY A 141 -1.94 -16.62 33.78
C GLY A 141 -3.09 -16.69 32.76
N LEU A 142 -3.35 -15.60 32.02
CA LEU A 142 -4.43 -15.50 31.04
C LEU A 142 -4.16 -16.38 29.82
N GLU A 143 -5.06 -17.33 29.56
CA GLU A 143 -5.07 -18.15 28.37
C GLU A 143 -6.01 -17.60 27.29
N LYS A 144 -5.87 -18.16 26.07
CA LYS A 144 -6.78 -17.80 24.96
C LYS A 144 -8.21 -18.27 25.21
N ALA A 145 -8.40 -19.36 25.97
CA ALA A 145 -9.71 -19.86 26.35
C ALA A 145 -10.47 -18.82 27.21
N ASP A 146 -9.79 -18.23 28.19
CA ASP A 146 -10.35 -17.21 29.09
C ASP A 146 -10.84 -15.97 28.31
N LEU A 147 -10.12 -15.57 27.25
CA LEU A 147 -10.56 -14.46 26.41
C LEU A 147 -11.74 -14.80 25.51
N LEU A 148 -11.91 -16.06 25.13
CA LEU A 148 -13.06 -16.49 24.34
C LEU A 148 -14.35 -16.48 25.18
N GLU A 149 -14.27 -16.68 26.49
CA GLU A 149 -15.40 -16.52 27.41
C GLU A 149 -15.88 -15.07 27.49
N LEU A 150 -14.98 -14.11 27.25
CA LEU A 150 -15.30 -12.69 27.17
C LEU A 150 -15.86 -12.26 25.82
N MET A 151 -16.14 -13.17 24.88
CA MET A 151 -16.77 -12.81 23.61
C MET A 151 -18.25 -12.48 23.81
N PRO A 152 -18.78 -11.46 23.10
CA PRO A 152 -20.21 -11.20 23.14
C PRO A 152 -20.99 -12.38 22.54
N LEU A 153 -22.26 -12.49 22.91
CA LEU A 153 -23.17 -13.49 22.35
C LEU A 153 -23.17 -13.43 20.82
N SER A 154 -23.26 -14.59 20.17
CA SER A 154 -23.15 -14.69 18.70
C SER A 154 -24.21 -13.87 17.97
N GLU A 155 -25.43 -13.83 18.49
CA GLU A 155 -26.53 -13.02 17.96
C GLU A 155 -26.23 -11.51 18.05
N ASP A 156 -25.73 -11.07 19.21
CA ASP A 156 -25.36 -9.68 19.46
C ASP A 156 -24.20 -9.25 18.57
N PHE A 157 -23.23 -10.13 18.34
CA PHE A 157 -22.12 -9.89 17.42
C PHE A 157 -22.61 -9.72 15.97
N VAL A 158 -23.50 -10.59 15.49
CA VAL A 158 -24.01 -10.52 14.11
C VAL A 158 -24.82 -9.23 13.91
N TRP A 159 -25.69 -8.91 14.87
CA TRP A 159 -26.46 -7.67 14.85
C TRP A 159 -25.55 -6.43 14.90
N MET A 160 -24.60 -6.39 15.84
CA MET A 160 -23.64 -5.29 15.98
C MET A 160 -22.82 -5.12 14.70
N ARG A 161 -22.35 -6.22 14.08
CA ARG A 161 -21.57 -6.18 12.85
C ARG A 161 -22.36 -5.58 11.68
N ALA A 162 -23.63 -5.94 11.52
CA ALA A 162 -24.48 -5.38 10.47
C ALA A 162 -24.69 -3.87 10.67
N ARG A 163 -24.93 -3.45 11.91
CA ARG A 163 -25.06 -2.03 12.27
C ARG A 163 -23.74 -1.27 12.09
N LEU A 164 -22.61 -1.85 12.50
CA LEU A 164 -21.28 -1.25 12.37
C LEU A 164 -20.95 -0.92 10.91
N GLN A 165 -21.31 -1.81 9.98
CA GLN A 165 -21.09 -1.56 8.56
C GLN A 165 -21.79 -0.27 8.10
N GLN A 166 -23.04 -0.06 8.51
CA GLN A 166 -23.81 1.13 8.15
C GLN A 166 -23.20 2.40 8.76
N GLU A 167 -22.84 2.36 10.04
CA GLU A 167 -22.21 3.49 10.76
C GLU A 167 -20.88 3.90 10.12
N VAL A 168 -20.03 2.92 9.78
CA VAL A 168 -18.74 3.16 9.13
C VAL A 168 -18.95 3.78 7.74
N GLU A 169 -19.89 3.26 6.95
CA GLU A 169 -20.21 3.84 5.65
C GLU A 169 -20.69 5.29 5.76
N GLU A 170 -21.54 5.59 6.74
CA GLU A 170 -22.05 6.95 6.95
C GLU A 170 -20.95 7.92 7.40
N GLN A 171 -20.08 7.50 8.32
CA GLN A 171 -18.94 8.31 8.77
C GLN A 171 -17.94 8.57 7.64
N LEU A 172 -17.64 7.56 6.83
CA LEU A 172 -16.77 7.73 5.67
C LEU A 172 -17.38 8.68 4.64
N LYS A 173 -18.68 8.57 4.35
CA LYS A 173 -19.38 9.50 3.46
C LYS A 173 -19.29 10.93 3.98
N LYS A 174 -19.54 11.15 5.28
CA LYS A 174 -19.43 12.48 5.92
C LYS A 174 -18.02 13.04 5.76
N LYS A 175 -16.98 12.26 6.08
CA LYS A 175 -15.58 12.71 5.94
C LYS A 175 -15.20 13.02 4.48
N CYS A 176 -15.62 12.18 3.53
CA CYS A 176 -15.42 12.43 2.11
C CYS A 176 -16.11 13.72 1.66
N PHE A 177 -17.34 13.95 2.11
CA PHE A 177 -18.07 15.18 1.81
C PHE A 177 -17.38 16.41 2.41
N THR A 178 -16.93 16.35 3.67
CA THR A 178 -16.16 17.42 4.31
C THR A 178 -14.87 17.74 3.53
N LEU A 179 -14.16 16.71 3.07
CA LEU A 179 -12.97 16.90 2.24
C LEU A 179 -13.33 17.54 0.89
N LEU A 180 -14.39 17.10 0.24
CA LEU A 180 -14.87 17.69 -1.01
C LEU A 180 -15.22 19.17 -0.81
N CYS A 181 -16.02 19.51 0.22
CA CYS A 181 -16.36 20.89 0.53
C CYS A 181 -15.14 21.76 0.87
N TYR A 182 -14.07 21.17 1.43
CA TYR A 182 -12.84 21.90 1.69
C TYR A 182 -12.09 22.27 0.40
N TYR A 183 -12.05 21.37 -0.59
CA TYR A 183 -11.37 21.62 -1.86
C TYR A 183 -12.22 22.35 -2.90
N ASP A 184 -13.53 22.15 -2.87
CA ASP A 184 -14.51 22.84 -3.71
C ASP A 184 -15.71 23.30 -2.87
N PRO A 185 -15.63 24.50 -2.26
CA PRO A 185 -16.68 25.02 -1.39
C PRO A 185 -17.95 25.47 -2.12
N ASN A 186 -17.96 25.47 -3.46
CA ASN A 186 -19.08 25.92 -4.28
C ASN A 186 -19.86 24.78 -4.98
N SER A 187 -19.45 23.52 -4.77
CA SER A 187 -20.17 22.33 -5.24
C SER A 187 -21.32 21.92 -4.32
#